data_AF-A0A8T2ZKF2-F1
#
_entry.id   AF-A0A8T2ZKF2-F1
#
_cell.length_a   1.000
_cell.length_b   1.000
_cell.length_c   1.000
_cell.angle_alpha   90.00
_cell.angle_beta   90.00
_cell.angle_gamma   90.00
#
_symmetry.space_group_name_H-M   'P 1'
#
loop_
_entity.id
_entity.type
_entity.pdbx_description
1 polymer ?
#
loop_
_entity_poly.entity_id
_entity_poly.type
_entity_poly.pdbx_seq_one_letter_code
_entity_poly.pdbx_strand_id
1 'polypeptide(L)'
;AVVEATCKVGTKKIKAYGKTKINGKYSITLKGFNYSKYGGKACKAKLHMAPKGSPCSIPTKLHLGNKGASLKVKSKTKYEVVLSAKPFAYAPKTPYKE
;
A
#
# COMPACT_ATOMS: atom_id res chain seq x y z
N ALA A 1 -8.94 -4.77 5.58
CA ALA A 1 -7.54 -4.51 5.91
C ALA A 1 -7.26 -3.01 5.82
N VAL A 2 -6.13 -2.57 6.36
CA VAL A 2 -5.60 -1.21 6.20
C VAL A 2 -4.22 -1.30 5.57
N VAL A 3 -3.97 -0.45 4.58
CA VAL A 3 -2.68 -0.30 3.90
C VAL A 3 -2.09 1.05 4.29
N GLU A 4 -0.81 1.07 4.63
CA GLU A 4 -0.03 2.29 4.86
C GLU A 4 0.73 2.64 3.57
N ALA A 5 0.55 3.86 3.08
CA ALA A 5 1.41 4.46 2.07
C ALA A 5 2.37 5.45 2.73
N THR A 6 3.65 5.37 2.41
CA THR A 6 4.67 6.30 2.89
C THR A 6 5.48 6.83 1.70
N CYS A 7 5.62 8.15 1.61
CA CYS A 7 6.47 8.81 0.62
C CYS A 7 7.57 9.63 1.29
N LYS A 8 8.81 9.47 0.82
CA LYS A 8 9.94 10.29 1.28
C LYS A 8 9.97 11.62 0.53
N VAL A 9 10.14 12.70 1.28
CA VAL A 9 10.13 14.09 0.79
C VAL A 9 11.34 14.79 1.40
N GLY A 10 12.50 14.67 0.76
CA GLY A 10 13.78 15.04 1.37
C GLY A 10 14.04 14.22 2.63
N THR A 11 14.20 14.89 3.78
CA THR A 11 14.39 14.26 5.10
C THR A 11 13.08 13.84 5.78
N LYS A 12 11.93 14.35 5.31
CA LYS A 12 10.61 14.09 5.89
C LYS A 12 9.92 12.89 5.23
N LYS A 13 8.92 12.33 5.91
CA LYS A 13 8.06 11.25 5.41
C LYS A 13 6.60 11.66 5.52
N ILE A 14 5.88 11.59 4.40
CA ILE A 14 4.42 11.69 4.38
C ILE A 14 3.86 10.28 4.55
N LYS A 15 2.93 10.10 5.49
CA LYS A 15 2.22 8.84 5.71
C LYS A 15 0.72 9.04 5.49
N ALA A 16 0.08 8.06 4.89
CA ALA A 16 -1.37 8.01 4.73
C ALA A 16 -1.85 6.56 4.84
N TYR A 17 -3.10 6.39 5.27
CA TYR A 17 -3.70 5.09 5.52
C TYR A 17 -4.96 4.93 4.67
N GLY A 18 -5.12 3.75 4.07
CA GLY A 18 -6.30 3.40 3.27
C GLY A 18 -6.94 2.12 3.76
N LYS A 19 -8.23 2.17 4.07
CA LYS A 19 -9.02 0.98 4.34
C LYS A 19 -9.38 0.30 3.02
N THR A 20 -9.20 -1.01 2.95
CA THR A 20 -9.63 -1.80 1.78
C THR A 20 -11.15 -1.94 1.76
N LYS A 21 -11.72 -1.93 0.55
CA LYS A 21 -13.12 -2.30 0.29
C LYS A 21 -13.32 -3.82 0.42
N ILE A 22 -14.57 -4.27 0.30
CA ILE A 22 -14.95 -5.70 0.40
C ILE A 22 -14.19 -6.60 -0.58
N ASN A 23 -13.89 -6.10 -1.78
CA ASN A 23 -13.12 -6.80 -2.81
C ASN A 23 -11.59 -6.63 -2.69
N GLY A 24 -11.10 -6.17 -1.54
CA GLY A 24 -9.67 -5.96 -1.28
C GLY A 24 -9.05 -4.75 -1.98
N LYS A 25 -9.76 -4.06 -2.88
CA LYS A 25 -9.26 -2.82 -3.53
C LYS A 25 -9.16 -1.69 -2.52
N TYR A 26 -8.20 -0.79 -2.72
CA TYR A 26 -8.01 0.40 -1.90
C TYR A 26 -7.56 1.58 -2.78
N SER A 27 -7.78 2.79 -2.29
CA SER A 27 -7.23 4.02 -2.85
C SER A 27 -6.78 4.90 -1.69
N ILE A 28 -5.63 5.56 -1.84
CA ILE A 28 -5.02 6.40 -0.81
C ILE A 28 -4.62 7.72 -1.45
N THR A 29 -5.17 8.82 -0.95
CA THR A 29 -4.76 10.16 -1.36
C THR A 29 -3.60 10.65 -0.49
N LEU A 30 -2.46 10.96 -1.12
CA LEU A 30 -1.27 11.48 -0.45
C LEU A 30 -1.32 13.01 -0.41
N LYS A 31 -2.05 13.58 0.55
CA LYS A 31 -2.16 15.04 0.71
C LYS A 31 -0.77 15.66 0.93
N GLY A 32 -0.47 16.73 0.18
CA GLY A 32 0.80 17.47 0.28
C GLY A 32 2.01 16.81 -0.40
N PHE A 33 1.84 15.69 -1.10
CA PHE A 33 2.93 15.06 -1.85
C PHE A 33 3.07 15.66 -3.25
N ASN A 34 4.19 16.31 -3.54
CA ASN A 34 4.48 16.84 -4.88
C ASN A 34 5.10 15.74 -5.76
N TYR A 35 4.28 15.09 -6.59
CA TYR A 35 4.73 14.05 -7.50
C TYR A 35 5.77 14.54 -8.50
N SER A 36 5.61 15.75 -9.07
CA SER A 36 6.54 16.30 -10.07
C SER A 36 7.95 16.48 -9.54
N LYS A 37 8.09 16.75 -8.23
CA LYS A 37 9.39 16.94 -7.58
C LYS A 37 10.07 15.63 -7.17
N TYR A 38 9.30 14.65 -6.67
CA TYR A 38 9.88 13.45 -6.02
C TYR A 38 9.65 12.14 -6.78
N GLY A 39 8.67 12.09 -7.68
CA GLY A 39 8.32 10.93 -8.48
C GLY A 39 7.75 9.75 -7.67
N GLY A 40 7.28 8.71 -8.38
CA GLY A 40 6.62 7.56 -7.75
C GLY A 40 7.55 6.65 -6.95
N LYS A 41 8.85 6.62 -7.29
CA LYS A 41 9.86 5.80 -6.59
C LYS A 41 10.08 6.23 -5.14
N ALA A 42 9.73 7.47 -4.79
CA ALA A 42 9.79 7.98 -3.43
C ALA A 42 8.74 7.33 -2.50
N CYS A 43 7.69 6.72 -3.07
CA CYS A 43 6.57 6.15 -2.36
C CYS A 43 6.63 4.62 -2.25
N LYS A 44 6.22 4.12 -1.08
CA LYS A 44 6.06 2.70 -0.78
C LYS A 44 4.71 2.44 -0.14
N ALA A 45 4.15 1.25 -0.35
CA ALA A 45 2.98 0.78 0.37
C ALA A 45 3.25 -0.53 1.09
N LYS A 46 2.68 -0.70 2.29
CA LYS A 46 2.73 -1.94 3.06
C LYS A 46 1.40 -2.23 3.76
N LEU A 47 1.23 -3.48 4.11
CA LEU A 47 0.22 -3.96 5.04
C LEU A 47 0.40 -3.27 6.39
N HIS A 48 -0.69 -2.70 6.91
CA HIS A 48 -0.71 -2.02 8.21
C HIS A 48 -1.56 -2.79 9.22
N MET A 49 -2.80 -3.14 8.86
CA MET A 49 -3.70 -3.92 9.72
C MET A 49 -4.51 -4.94 8.93
N ALA A 50 -4.62 -6.15 9.48
CA ALA A 50 -5.45 -7.21 8.93
C ALA A 50 -6.95 -6.82 8.94
N PRO A 51 -7.81 -7.42 8.10
CA PRO A 51 -9.25 -7.26 8.23
C PRO A 51 -9.74 -7.77 9.60
N LYS A 52 -10.55 -6.98 10.31
CA LYS A 52 -11.14 -7.38 11.58
C LYS A 52 -12.00 -8.64 11.38
N GLY A 53 -11.83 -9.62 12.26
CA GLY A 53 -12.57 -10.89 12.22
C GLY A 53 -12.11 -11.89 11.15
N SER A 54 -11.08 -11.58 10.35
CA SER A 54 -10.51 -12.55 9.41
C SER A 54 -9.55 -13.52 10.13
N PRO A 55 -9.59 -14.82 9.81
CA PRO A 55 -8.56 -15.76 10.28
C PRO A 55 -7.18 -15.44 9.70
N CYS A 56 -7.12 -14.69 8.59
CA CYS A 56 -5.90 -14.24 7.93
C CYS A 56 -5.37 -12.94 8.56
N SER A 57 -4.47 -13.07 9.53
CA SER A 57 -3.91 -11.94 10.28
C SER A 57 -2.41 -11.72 10.11
N ILE A 58 -1.66 -12.66 9.52
CA ILE A 58 -0.19 -12.59 9.41
C ILE A 58 0.22 -11.91 8.11
N PRO A 59 0.87 -10.73 8.13
CA PRO A 59 1.29 -10.07 6.90
C PRO A 59 2.37 -10.88 6.17
N THR A 60 2.15 -11.19 4.90
CA THR A 60 3.09 -12.02 4.11
C THR A 60 4.21 -11.20 3.47
N LYS A 61 5.28 -11.89 3.04
CA LYS A 61 6.35 -11.30 2.22
C LYS A 61 5.95 -11.11 0.75
N LEU A 62 4.75 -11.53 0.35
CA LEU A 62 4.28 -11.44 -1.04
C LEU A 62 4.38 -9.99 -1.52
N HIS A 63 5.13 -9.79 -2.60
CA HIS A 63 5.41 -8.48 -3.19
C HIS A 63 5.91 -7.42 -2.20
N LEU A 64 6.65 -7.83 -1.16
CA LEU A 64 7.13 -6.95 -0.09
C LEU A 64 6.01 -6.29 0.73
N GLY A 65 4.82 -6.89 0.77
CA GLY A 65 3.66 -6.35 1.49
C GLY A 65 3.92 -6.09 2.97
N ASN A 66 4.79 -6.86 3.64
CA ASN A 66 5.16 -6.64 5.04
C ASN A 66 6.25 -5.56 5.26
N LYS A 67 7.12 -5.31 4.29
CA LYS A 67 8.28 -4.39 4.43
C LYS A 67 8.08 -3.03 3.75
N GLY A 68 7.24 -2.96 2.71
CA GLY A 68 7.05 -1.77 1.89
C GLY A 68 7.47 -1.98 0.45
N ALA A 69 6.49 -2.20 -0.42
CA ALA A 69 6.68 -2.34 -1.86
C ALA A 69 6.79 -0.98 -2.52
N SER A 70 7.76 -0.83 -3.42
CA SER A 70 7.84 0.36 -4.28
C SER A 70 6.65 0.41 -5.23
N LEU A 71 6.10 1.61 -5.42
CA LEU A 71 4.95 1.80 -6.30
C LEU A 71 5.39 2.06 -7.75
N LYS A 72 4.53 1.66 -8.70
CA LYS A 72 4.70 1.92 -10.13
C LYS A 72 3.63 2.88 -10.62
N VAL A 73 3.94 3.68 -11.63
CA VAL A 73 2.94 4.52 -12.31
C VAL A 73 1.95 3.61 -13.02
N LYS A 74 0.67 3.74 -12.68
CA LYS A 74 -0.43 3.06 -13.36
C LYS A 74 -1.01 3.94 -14.47
N SER A 75 -1.23 5.21 -14.16
CA SER A 75 -1.70 6.21 -15.12
C SER A 75 -1.17 7.59 -14.74
N LYS A 76 -1.02 8.43 -15.76
CA LYS A 76 -0.61 9.82 -15.62
C LYS A 76 -1.43 10.66 -16.58
N THR A 77 -2.18 11.62 -16.06
CA THR A 77 -2.91 12.64 -16.82
C THR A 77 -2.34 14.02 -16.50
N LYS A 78 -2.90 15.07 -17.10
CA LYS A 78 -2.56 16.46 -16.77
C LYS A 78 -2.88 16.82 -15.31
N TYR A 79 -3.86 16.14 -14.71
CA TYR A 79 -4.41 16.49 -13.39
C TYR A 79 -4.08 15.47 -12.30
N GLU A 80 -3.88 14.20 -12.65
CA GLU A 80 -3.73 13.12 -11.69
C GLU A 80 -2.64 12.14 -12.09
N VAL A 81 -1.91 11.65 -11.08
CA VAL A 81 -1.01 10.51 -11.23
C VAL A 81 -1.45 9.42 -10.28
N VAL A 82 -1.77 8.25 -10.84
CA VAL A 82 -2.15 7.08 -10.04
C VAL A 82 -0.96 6.14 -9.95
N LEU A 83 -0.58 5.83 -8.72
CA LEU A 83 0.44 4.83 -8.41
C LEU A 83 -0.24 3.52 -7.99
N SER A 84 0.33 2.40 -8.42
CA SER A 84 -0.14 1.07 -8.06
C SER A 84 0.97 0.23 -7.44
N ALA A 85 0.59 -0.58 -6.46
CA ALA A 85 1.37 -1.70 -5.96
C ALA A 85 0.86 -3.01 -6.57
N LYS A 86 1.73 -4.03 -6.63
CA LYS A 86 1.29 -5.41 -6.81
C LYS A 86 0.44 -5.85 -5.60
N PRO A 87 -0.41 -6.89 -5.73
CA PRO A 87 -1.28 -7.33 -4.63
C PRO A 87 -0.50 -7.72 -3.36
N PHE A 88 -1.08 -7.50 -2.19
CA PHE A 88 -0.53 -7.96 -0.90
C PHE A 88 -1.47 -8.98 -0.28
N ALA A 89 -0.94 -9.82 0.61
CA ALA A 89 -1.73 -10.87 1.25
C ALA A 89 -1.43 -10.99 2.74
N TYR A 90 -2.47 -11.36 3.50
CA TYR A 90 -2.34 -11.89 4.85
C TYR A 90 -2.51 -13.40 4.79
N ALA A 91 -1.71 -14.12 5.56
CA ALA A 91 -1.83 -15.56 5.77
C ALA A 91 -2.61 -15.84 7.07
N PRO A 92 -3.28 -17.00 7.18
CA PRO A 92 -3.85 -17.48 8.43
C PRO A 92 -2.75 -17.85 9.42
N LYS A 93 -3.10 -17.89 10.71
CA LYS A 93 -2.19 -18.44 11.74
C LYS A 93 -1.99 -19.94 11.59
N THR A 94 -3.08 -20.64 11.28
CA THR A 94 -3.10 -22.07 10.98
C THR A 94 -3.12 -22.26 9.47
N PRO A 95 -2.16 -22.96 8.86
CA PRO A 95 -2.22 -23.31 7.45
C PRO A 95 -3.55 -24.01 7.15
N TYR A 96 -4.17 -23.68 6.01
CA TYR A 96 -5.28 -24.49 5.52
C TYR A 96 -4.71 -25.86 5.11
N LYS A 97 -5.45 -26.94 5.39
CA LYS A 97 -5.15 -28.23 4.79
C LYS A 97 -5.32 -28.09 3.27
N GLU A 98 -4.37 -28.63 2.53
CA GLU A 98 -4.41 -28.69 1.06
C GLU A 98 -5.60 -29.52 0.56
#